data_AF-A0A1Y0MXL0-F1
#
_entry.id   AF-A0A1Y0MXL0-F1
#
_cell.length_a   1.000
_cell.length_b   1.000
_cell.length_c   1.000
_cell.angle_alpha   90.00
_cell.angle_beta   90.00
_cell.angle_gamma   90.00
#
_symmetry.space_group_name_H-M   'P 1'
#
loop_
_entity.id
_entity.type
_entity.pdbx_description
1 polymer ?
#
loop_
_entity_poly.entity_id
_entity_poly.type
_entity_poly.pdbx_seq_one_letter_code
_entity_poly.pdbx_strand_id
1 'polypeptide(L)'
;MRKEENNPISKFKHMLKGSSTARNLSFIYVLLSLLLAFKMRAELEYVVPLIIGALLIIWYTLTHLSLKNINLKEGNLKSQFNKYQSNILKREKYESTIYFIWLLTIIPAYLVDKEITTFTVLKYMIILFIIFAFGNNMFKKVKNRFKRIRTTN
;
A
#
# COMPACT_ATOMS: atom_id res chain seq x y z
N MET A 1 1.86 13.15 27.39
CA MET A 1 1.23 12.81 26.08
C MET A 1 0.71 11.35 26.00
N ARG A 2 0.09 10.78 27.05
CA ARG A 2 -0.44 9.37 27.03
C ARG A 2 -1.97 9.25 27.17
N LYS A 3 -2.70 10.35 27.39
CA LYS A 3 -4.14 10.29 27.73
C LYS A 3 -5.10 10.35 26.52
N GLU A 4 -4.66 10.83 25.35
CA GLU A 4 -5.53 10.90 24.15
C GLU A 4 -5.69 9.56 23.40
N GLU A 5 -4.85 8.57 23.72
CA GLU A 5 -4.78 7.30 22.99
C GLU A 5 -5.87 6.29 23.36
N ASN A 6 -6.74 6.60 24.34
CA ASN A 6 -7.79 5.68 24.82
C ASN A 6 -9.20 5.93 24.26
N ASN A 7 -9.44 7.03 23.55
CA ASN A 7 -10.75 7.28 22.92
C ASN A 7 -10.90 6.44 21.63
N PRO A 8 -11.98 5.65 21.46
CA PRO A 8 -12.21 4.88 20.24
C PRO A 8 -12.24 5.74 18.95
N ILE A 9 -12.69 7.00 19.04
CA ILE A 9 -12.68 7.95 17.92
C ILE A 9 -11.25 8.31 17.50
N SER A 10 -10.36 8.60 18.46
CA SER A 10 -8.97 8.97 18.16
C SER A 10 -8.22 7.79 17.53
N LYS A 11 -8.40 6.58 18.08
CA LYS A 11 -7.86 5.33 17.49
C LYS A 11 -8.34 5.14 16.05
N PHE A 12 -9.63 5.35 15.79
CA PHE A 12 -10.19 5.19 14.46
C PHE A 12 -9.65 6.26 13.48
N LYS A 13 -9.53 7.51 13.92
CA LYS A 13 -8.92 8.59 13.12
C LYS A 13 -7.46 8.29 12.76
N HIS A 14 -6.68 7.71 13.68
CA HIS A 14 -5.33 7.24 13.39
C HIS A 14 -5.29 6.14 12.33
N MET A 15 -6.24 5.21 12.36
CA MET A 15 -6.34 4.14 11.35
C MET A 15 -6.70 4.70 9.96
N LEU A 16 -7.61 5.67 9.91
CA LEU A 16 -7.93 6.39 8.67
C LEU A 16 -6.72 7.17 8.13
N LYS A 17 -5.96 7.83 9.00
CA LYS A 17 -4.72 8.53 8.62
C LYS A 17 -3.72 7.56 8.00
N GLY A 18 -3.49 6.40 8.60
CA GLY A 18 -2.60 5.37 8.04
C GLY A 18 -3.04 4.89 6.66
N SER A 19 -4.34 4.70 6.44
CA SER A 19 -4.88 4.35 5.13
C SER A 19 -4.73 5.48 4.11
N SER A 20 -4.90 6.74 4.52
CA SER A 20 -4.62 7.90 3.65
C SER A 20 -3.14 8.01 3.29
N THR A 21 -2.23 7.71 4.22
CA THR A 21 -0.79 7.66 3.94
C THR A 21 -0.47 6.60 2.89
N ALA A 22 -1.04 5.39 3.01
CA ALA A 22 -0.86 4.34 2.03
C ALA A 22 -1.34 4.78 0.64
N ARG A 23 -2.50 5.45 0.55
CA ARG A 23 -3.02 6.00 -0.71
C ARG A 23 -2.07 7.03 -1.32
N ASN A 24 -1.54 7.95 -0.52
CA ASN A 24 -0.62 8.97 -1.01
C ASN A 24 0.71 8.34 -1.48
N LEU A 25 1.18 7.31 -0.78
CA LEU A 25 2.38 6.56 -1.16
C LEU A 25 2.18 5.84 -2.50
N SER A 26 0.98 5.33 -2.79
CA SER A 26 0.64 4.76 -4.10
C SER A 26 0.85 5.75 -5.25
N PHE A 27 0.50 7.02 -5.08
CA PHE A 27 0.76 8.03 -6.12
C PHE A 27 2.25 8.31 -6.30
N ILE A 28 3.07 8.20 -5.25
CA ILE A 28 4.53 8.30 -5.37
C ILE A 28 5.07 7.13 -6.23
N TYR A 29 4.55 5.92 -6.04
CA TYR A 29 4.94 4.76 -6.86
C TYR A 29 4.53 4.90 -8.33
N VAL A 30 3.37 5.49 -8.61
CA VAL A 30 2.98 5.88 -9.98
C VAL A 30 3.97 6.87 -10.56
N LEU A 31 4.31 7.92 -9.82
CA LEU A 31 5.26 8.94 -10.27
C LEU A 31 6.64 8.34 -10.57
N LEU A 32 7.14 7.44 -9.72
CA LEU A 32 8.41 6.73 -9.95
C LEU A 32 8.38 5.94 -11.27
N SER A 33 7.26 5.26 -11.56
CA SER A 33 7.09 4.50 -12.80
C SER A 33 7.11 5.41 -14.02
N LEU A 34 6.45 6.56 -13.95
CA LEU A 34 6.43 7.56 -15.03
C LEU A 34 7.80 8.22 -15.24
N LEU A 35 8.52 8.53 -14.17
CA LEU A 35 9.88 9.09 -14.25
C LEU A 35 10.85 8.11 -14.90
N LEU A 36 10.80 6.83 -14.52
CA LEU A 36 11.58 5.77 -15.16
C LEU A 36 11.20 5.59 -16.63
N ALA A 37 9.91 5.58 -16.95
CA ALA A 37 9.43 5.46 -18.33
C ALA A 37 9.91 6.62 -19.21
N PHE A 38 9.92 7.84 -18.67
CA PHE A 38 10.44 9.01 -19.38
C PHE A 38 11.96 8.95 -19.59
N LYS A 39 12.71 8.46 -18.58
CA LYS A 39 14.16 8.24 -18.70
C LYS A 39 14.46 7.20 -19.79
N MET A 40 13.69 6.12 -19.84
CA MET A 40 13.90 4.98 -20.74
C MET A 40 13.07 5.07 -22.04
N ARG A 41 12.64 6.27 -22.44
CA ARG A 41 11.72 6.47 -23.57
C ARG A 41 12.18 5.89 -24.92
N ALA A 42 13.47 5.59 -25.07
CA ALA A 42 14.03 4.96 -26.26
C ALA A 42 13.87 3.41 -26.26
N GLU A 43 13.64 2.80 -25.10
CA GLU A 43 13.62 1.35 -24.90
C GLU A 43 12.19 0.90 -24.55
N LEU A 44 11.37 0.70 -25.59
CA LEU A 44 9.95 0.37 -25.44
C LEU A 44 9.70 -0.87 -24.57
N GLU A 45 10.64 -1.82 -24.55
CA GLU A 45 10.59 -3.04 -23.73
C GLU A 45 10.51 -2.77 -22.22
N TYR A 46 11.00 -1.63 -21.74
CA TYR A 46 10.87 -1.21 -20.33
C TYR A 46 9.74 -0.20 -20.14
N VAL A 47 9.51 0.67 -21.11
CA VAL A 47 8.43 1.69 -21.04
C VAL A 47 7.07 1.03 -20.90
N VAL A 48 6.75 0.03 -21.74
CA VAL A 48 5.43 -0.60 -21.74
C VAL A 48 5.10 -1.26 -20.39
N PRO A 49 5.97 -2.11 -19.80
CA PRO A 49 5.76 -2.64 -18.46
C PRO A 49 5.60 -1.55 -17.38
N LEU A 50 6.40 -0.49 -17.41
CA LEU A 50 6.32 0.61 -16.42
C LEU A 50 4.97 1.32 -16.47
N ILE A 51 4.44 1.57 -17.67
CA ILE A 51 3.11 2.19 -17.86
C ILE A 51 2.01 1.24 -17.36
N ILE A 52 2.10 -0.07 -17.67
CA ILE A 52 1.16 -1.07 -17.17
C ILE A 52 1.18 -1.12 -15.63
N GLY A 53 2.37 -1.13 -15.03
CA GLY A 53 2.55 -1.10 -13.58
C GLY A 53 1.96 0.16 -12.95
N ALA A 54 2.15 1.33 -13.56
CA ALA A 54 1.56 2.59 -13.12
C ALA A 54 0.02 2.54 -13.16
N LEU A 55 -0.55 2.08 -14.27
CA LEU A 55 -2.01 1.93 -14.43
C LEU A 55 -2.58 0.94 -13.40
N LEU A 56 -1.89 -0.16 -13.13
CA LEU A 56 -2.29 -1.14 -12.13
C LEU A 56 -2.36 -0.52 -10.73
N ILE A 57 -1.36 0.30 -10.34
CA ILE A 57 -1.38 1.02 -9.07
C ILE A 57 -2.50 2.06 -9.03
N ILE A 58 -2.73 2.81 -10.12
CA ILE A 58 -3.83 3.79 -10.20
C ILE A 58 -5.17 3.07 -9.96
N TRP A 59 -5.42 1.98 -10.70
CA TRP A 59 -6.63 1.18 -10.56
C TRP A 59 -6.80 0.66 -9.13
N TYR A 60 -5.75 0.07 -8.54
CA TYR A 60 -5.77 -0.40 -7.15
C TYR A 60 -6.06 0.74 -6.15
N THR A 61 -5.47 1.91 -6.38
CA THR A 61 -5.64 3.08 -5.51
C THR A 61 -7.07 3.60 -5.52
N LEU A 62 -7.68 3.69 -6.69
CA LEU A 62 -9.05 4.17 -6.87
C LEU A 62 -10.10 3.17 -6.34
N THR A 63 -9.86 1.88 -6.50
CA THR A 63 -10.81 0.81 -6.14
C THR A 63 -10.71 0.36 -4.68
N HIS A 64 -9.51 0.27 -4.13
CA HIS A 64 -9.28 -0.40 -2.85
C HIS A 64 -8.71 0.50 -1.74
N LEU A 65 -7.91 1.51 -2.08
CA LEU A 65 -7.36 2.46 -1.10
C LEU A 65 -8.25 3.68 -0.83
N SER A 66 -9.25 3.91 -1.68
CA SER A 66 -10.13 5.07 -1.58
C SER A 66 -11.17 4.90 -0.47
N LEU A 67 -11.09 5.74 0.56
CA LEU A 67 -12.02 5.74 1.70
C LEU A 67 -13.28 6.60 1.44
N LYS A 68 -13.80 6.63 0.20
CA LYS A 68 -14.83 7.59 -0.26
C LYS A 68 -16.10 7.63 0.62
N ASN A 69 -16.40 6.57 1.36
CA ASN A 69 -17.67 6.40 2.07
C ASN A 69 -17.56 6.44 3.60
N ILE A 70 -16.42 6.89 4.16
CA ILE A 70 -16.22 6.95 5.61
C ILE A 70 -16.25 8.40 6.09
N ASN A 71 -17.39 8.82 6.66
CA ASN A 71 -17.55 10.12 7.30
C ASN A 71 -17.75 9.94 8.81
N LEU A 72 -16.81 10.44 9.61
CA LEU A 72 -16.88 10.41 11.07
C LEU A 72 -17.88 11.42 11.65
N LYS A 73 -18.27 12.44 10.89
CA LYS A 73 -19.15 13.52 11.37
C LYS A 73 -20.64 13.17 11.29
N GLU A 74 -21.03 12.23 10.42
CA GLU A 74 -22.43 12.04 10.00
C GLU A 74 -23.01 10.65 10.34
N GLY A 75 -22.34 9.81 11.13
CA GLY A 75 -22.86 8.47 11.37
C GLY A 75 -22.34 7.75 12.62
N ASN A 76 -23.05 6.69 13.00
CA ASN A 76 -22.68 5.81 14.10
C ASN A 76 -21.27 5.24 13.88
N LEU A 77 -20.36 5.51 14.83
CA LEU A 77 -18.97 5.06 14.83
C LEU A 77 -18.83 3.55 14.52
N LYS A 78 -19.73 2.73 15.07
CA LYS A 78 -19.72 1.27 14.87
C LYS A 78 -19.97 0.89 13.41
N SER A 79 -20.87 1.59 12.73
CA SER A 79 -21.16 1.37 11.31
C SER A 79 -19.97 1.77 10.43
N GLN A 80 -19.38 2.93 10.70
CA GLN A 80 -18.21 3.40 9.95
C GLN A 80 -16.98 2.50 10.16
N PHE A 81 -16.80 2.00 11.39
CA PHE A 81 -15.74 1.05 11.71
C PHE A 81 -15.92 -0.29 10.97
N ASN A 82 -17.14 -0.83 10.91
CA ASN A 82 -17.42 -2.06 10.18
C ASN A 82 -17.17 -1.92 8.67
N LYS A 83 -17.54 -0.78 8.08
CA LYS A 83 -17.23 -0.45 6.68
C LYS A 83 -15.71 -0.39 6.45
N TYR A 84 -14.99 0.29 7.35
CA TYR A 84 -13.52 0.34 7.29
C TYR A 84 -12.89 -1.06 7.41
N GLN A 85 -13.36 -1.89 8.35
CA GLN A 85 -12.89 -3.24 8.54
C GLN A 85 -13.07 -4.09 7.27
N SER A 86 -14.24 -4.02 6.64
CA SER A 86 -14.51 -4.71 5.37
C SER A 86 -13.54 -4.27 4.27
N ASN A 87 -13.30 -2.96 4.14
CA ASN A 87 -12.36 -2.42 3.16
C ASN A 87 -10.92 -2.91 3.39
N ILE A 88 -10.45 -2.95 4.65
CA ILE A 88 -9.11 -3.43 4.98
C ILE A 88 -8.95 -4.92 4.66
N LEU A 89 -9.97 -5.74 4.91
CA LEU A 89 -9.91 -7.18 4.58
C LEU A 89 -9.87 -7.40 3.06
N LYS A 90 -10.59 -6.60 2.28
CA LYS A 90 -10.46 -6.63 0.81
C LYS A 90 -9.06 -6.22 0.37
N ARG A 91 -8.52 -5.13 0.92
CA ARG A 91 -7.17 -4.64 0.60
C ARG A 91 -6.10 -5.69 0.84
N GLU A 92 -6.12 -6.38 1.97
CA GLU A 92 -5.12 -7.40 2.32
C GLU A 92 -4.96 -8.48 1.24
N LYS A 93 -6.05 -8.87 0.57
CA LYS A 93 -6.01 -9.89 -0.50
C LYS A 93 -5.28 -9.40 -1.76
N TYR A 94 -5.40 -8.12 -2.09
CA TYR A 94 -4.90 -7.58 -3.36
C TYR A 94 -3.58 -6.82 -3.21
N GLU A 95 -3.33 -6.18 -2.06
CA GLU A 95 -2.23 -5.23 -1.87
C GLU A 95 -0.87 -5.86 -2.20
N SER A 96 -0.58 -7.02 -1.60
CA SER A 96 0.69 -7.70 -1.79
C SER A 96 0.92 -8.12 -3.25
N THR A 97 -0.11 -8.63 -3.93
CA THR A 97 0.00 -9.10 -5.32
C THR A 97 0.18 -7.92 -6.28
N ILE A 98 -0.57 -6.84 -6.10
CA ILE A 98 -0.46 -5.64 -6.95
C ILE A 98 0.93 -5.04 -6.83
N TYR A 99 1.44 -4.86 -5.61
CA TYR A 99 2.78 -4.32 -5.40
C TYR A 99 3.88 -5.25 -5.88
N PHE A 100 3.68 -6.57 -5.79
CA PHE A 100 4.59 -7.54 -6.36
C PHE A 100 4.67 -7.44 -7.89
N ILE A 101 3.53 -7.38 -8.58
CA ILE A 101 3.48 -7.19 -10.04
C ILE A 101 4.15 -5.87 -10.42
N TRP A 102 3.86 -4.78 -9.70
CA TRP A 102 4.51 -3.50 -9.95
C TRP A 102 6.04 -3.56 -9.76
N LEU A 103 6.53 -4.25 -8.74
CA LEU A 103 7.97 -4.45 -8.53
C LEU A 103 8.62 -5.19 -9.70
N LEU A 104 7.93 -6.17 -10.31
CA LEU A 104 8.42 -6.83 -11.52
C LEU A 104 8.56 -5.89 -12.73
N THR A 105 7.83 -4.77 -12.75
CA THR A 105 7.96 -3.75 -13.80
C THR A 105 9.09 -2.76 -13.53
N ILE A 106 9.29 -2.37 -12.26
CA ILE A 106 10.30 -1.35 -11.90
C ILE A 106 11.70 -1.93 -11.79
N ILE A 107 11.86 -3.14 -11.24
CA ILE A 107 13.18 -3.69 -10.95
C ILE A 107 14.01 -3.85 -12.22
N PRO A 108 13.51 -4.46 -13.32
CA PRO A 108 14.28 -4.59 -14.55
C PRO A 108 14.69 -3.22 -15.10
N ALA A 109 13.75 -2.28 -15.20
CA ALA A 109 13.99 -0.92 -15.67
C ALA A 109 15.06 -0.17 -14.85
N TYR A 110 15.08 -0.35 -13.53
CA TYR A 110 16.06 0.28 -12.66
C TYR A 110 17.47 -0.35 -12.76
N LEU A 111 17.55 -1.60 -13.20
CA LEU A 111 18.80 -2.36 -13.26
C LEU A 111 19.51 -2.29 -14.61
N VAL A 112 18.87 -1.79 -15.67
CA VAL A 112 19.43 -1.77 -17.04
C VAL A 112 20.84 -1.14 -17.10
N ASP A 113 21.03 0.00 -16.46
CA ASP A 113 22.32 0.73 -16.48
C ASP A 113 23.27 0.33 -15.33
N LYS A 114 23.00 -0.77 -14.63
CA LYS A 114 23.72 -1.14 -13.40
C LYS A 114 24.46 -2.45 -13.57
N GLU A 115 25.66 -2.51 -13.00
CA GLU A 115 26.39 -3.76 -12.88
C GLU A 115 25.63 -4.72 -11.95
N ILE A 116 25.08 -5.77 -12.55
CA ILE A 116 24.37 -6.83 -11.84
C ILE A 116 25.39 -7.86 -11.40
N THR A 117 25.76 -7.81 -10.12
CA THR A 117 26.53 -8.86 -9.46
C THR A 117 25.62 -9.78 -8.65
N THR A 118 26.09 -10.98 -8.30
CA THR A 118 25.36 -11.89 -7.40
C THR A 118 24.98 -11.22 -6.08
N PHE A 119 25.84 -10.34 -5.57
CA PHE A 119 25.58 -9.57 -4.34
C PHE A 119 24.45 -8.56 -4.53
N THR A 120 24.39 -7.89 -5.70
CA THR A 120 23.31 -6.99 -6.09
C THR A 120 21.96 -7.71 -6.08
N VAL A 121 21.88 -8.90 -6.68
CA VAL A 121 20.66 -9.71 -6.71
C VAL A 121 20.23 -10.13 -5.31
N LEU A 122 21.15 -10.66 -4.50
CA LEU A 122 20.87 -11.09 -3.13
C LEU A 122 20.32 -9.95 -2.26
N LYS A 123 20.89 -8.74 -2.39
CA LYS A 123 20.42 -7.53 -1.69
C LYS A 123 18.96 -7.22 -2.03
N TYR A 124 18.57 -7.24 -3.31
CA TYR A 124 17.18 -6.98 -3.69
C TYR A 124 16.23 -8.07 -3.23
N MET A 125 16.64 -9.34 -3.25
CA MET A 125 15.83 -10.44 -2.70
C MET A 125 15.55 -10.25 -1.20
N ILE A 126 16.57 -9.86 -0.43
CA ILE A 126 16.41 -9.56 1.01
C ILE A 126 15.47 -8.36 1.21
N ILE A 127 15.62 -7.29 0.43
CA ILE A 127 14.74 -6.11 0.52
C ILE A 127 13.28 -6.49 0.21
N LEU A 128 13.05 -7.27 -0.85
CA LEU A 128 11.71 -7.76 -1.22
C LEU A 128 11.10 -8.61 -0.11
N PHE A 129 11.88 -9.52 0.47
CA PHE A 129 11.44 -10.34 1.59
C PHE A 129 11.05 -9.49 2.82
N ILE A 130 11.87 -8.50 3.17
CA ILE A 130 11.60 -7.58 4.29
C ILE A 130 10.30 -6.80 4.04
N ILE A 131 10.11 -6.25 2.83
CA ILE A 131 8.90 -5.50 2.47
C ILE A 131 7.66 -6.39 2.60
N PHE A 132 7.72 -7.62 2.07
CA PHE A 132 6.61 -8.56 2.13
C PHE A 132 6.28 -8.99 3.56
N ALA A 133 7.29 -9.33 4.36
CA ALA A 133 7.13 -9.70 5.77
C ALA A 133 6.56 -8.54 6.59
N PHE A 134 7.04 -7.31 6.35
CA PHE A 134 6.56 -6.12 7.02
C PHE A 134 5.09 -5.81 6.69
N GLY A 135 4.71 -5.88 5.40
CA GLY A 135 3.33 -5.71 4.96
C GLY A 135 2.37 -6.69 5.65
N ASN A 136 2.71 -7.98 5.65
CA ASN A 136 1.92 -9.01 6.32
C ASN A 136 1.80 -8.77 7.84
N ASN A 137 2.88 -8.33 8.48
CA ASN A 137 2.86 -8.02 9.91
C ASN A 137 1.96 -6.80 10.22
N MET A 138 1.95 -5.79 9.35
CA MET A 138 1.08 -4.62 9.48
C MET A 138 -0.41 -5.01 9.39
N PHE A 139 -0.80 -5.85 8.43
CA PHE A 139 -2.17 -6.38 8.35
C PHE A 139 -2.54 -7.20 9.60
N LYS A 140 -1.64 -8.05 10.11
CA LYS A 140 -1.84 -8.78 11.38
C LYS A 140 -2.08 -7.81 12.55
N LYS A 141 -1.27 -6.75 12.68
CA LYS A 141 -1.45 -5.72 13.72
C LYS A 141 -2.80 -5.02 13.61
N VAL A 142 -3.24 -4.68 12.40
CA VAL A 142 -4.55 -4.04 12.17
C VAL A 142 -5.69 -4.99 12.53
N LYS A 143 -5.64 -6.26 12.14
CA LYS A 143 -6.61 -7.29 12.54
C LYS A 143 -6.70 -7.46 14.06
N ASN A 144 -5.56 -7.46 14.74
CA ASN A 144 -5.53 -7.54 16.21
C ASN A 144 -6.13 -6.29 16.88
N ARG A 145 -6.03 -5.11 16.26
CA ARG A 145 -6.74 -3.90 16.73
C ARG A 145 -8.24 -4.03 16.51
N PHE A 146 -8.69 -4.63 15.41
CA PHE A 146 -10.12 -4.91 15.20
C PHE A 146 -10.71 -5.82 16.28
N LYS A 147 -10.02 -6.90 16.64
CA LYS A 147 -10.44 -7.81 17.71
C LYS A 147 -10.60 -7.08 19.05
N ARG A 148 -9.60 -6.26 19.43
CA ARG A 148 -9.61 -5.51 20.69
C ARG A 148 -10.75 -4.51 20.82
N ILE A 149 -11.09 -3.80 19.74
CA ILE A 149 -12.21 -2.83 19.71
C ILE A 149 -13.57 -3.54 19.79
N ARG A 150 -13.66 -4.79 19.31
CA ARG A 150 -14.89 -5.58 19.36
C ARG A 150 -15.15 -6.19 20.74
N THR A 151 -14.10 -6.48 21.53
CA THR A 151 -14.23 -7.03 22.90
C THR A 151 -14.39 -5.98 24.00
N THR A 152 -14.26 -4.68 23.68
CA THR A 152 -14.44 -3.57 24.63
C THR A 152 -15.78 -2.85 24.48
N ASN A 153 -16.62 -3.27 23.53
CA ASN A 153 -18.02 -2.88 23.34
C ASN A 153 -18.92 -4.09 23.57
#